data_AF-A0A7S3FR27-F1
#
_entry.id   AF-A0A7S3FR27-F1
#
_cell.length_a   1.000
_cell.length_b   1.000
_cell.length_c   1.000
_cell.angle_alpha   90.00
_cell.angle_beta   90.00
_cell.angle_gamma   90.00
#
_symmetry.space_group_name_H-M   'P 1'
#
loop_
_entity.id
_entity.type
_entity.pdbx_description
1 polymer ?
#
loop_
_entity_poly.entity_id
_entity_poly.type
_entity_poly.pdbx_seq_one_letter_code
_entity_poly.pdbx_strand_id
1 'polypeptide(L)'
;RGGRRGGRDARDDHPRRDQSRREDEPTVPKEPAHPEKVNFDSESGELSITLGDVEICKVDWSGSMTLTTGGNMDEAHFEALNRALRPILYKVTKQSEDIWSITDGRRIMRFYDGVCMPPTGPLSSQRAYKIQQSYKYYGRGGGSGR
;
A
#
# COMPACT_ATOMS: atom_id res chain seq x y z
N ARG A 1 -35.09 14.22 -67.89
CA ARG A 1 -36.12 14.82 -66.98
C ARG A 1 -36.10 13.98 -65.70
N GLY A 2 -35.45 14.41 -64.62
CA GLY A 2 -35.99 15.33 -63.59
C GLY A 2 -36.77 14.49 -62.56
N GLY A 3 -36.59 14.51 -61.25
CA GLY A 3 -35.82 15.33 -60.32
C GLY A 3 -36.54 15.28 -58.96
N ARG A 4 -35.77 15.30 -57.85
CA ARG A 4 -36.06 15.94 -56.53
C ARG A 4 -37.32 15.51 -55.74
N ARG A 5 -37.10 14.97 -54.53
CA ARG A 5 -37.24 15.62 -53.19
C ARG A 5 -38.68 15.80 -52.66
N GLY A 6 -38.98 15.08 -51.59
CA GLY A 6 -39.78 15.52 -50.42
C GLY A 6 -39.27 14.67 -49.24
N GLY A 7 -38.78 15.18 -48.10
CA GLY A 7 -39.23 16.33 -47.31
C GLY A 7 -40.32 15.84 -46.36
N ARG A 8 -39.96 15.11 -45.28
CA ARG A 8 -39.89 15.56 -43.86
C ARG A 8 -41.24 15.99 -43.25
N ASP A 9 -41.65 15.31 -42.17
CA ASP A 9 -41.91 15.92 -40.83
C ASP A 9 -42.92 15.11 -39.98
N ALA A 10 -42.46 14.56 -38.86
CA ALA A 10 -43.18 14.34 -37.59
C ALA A 10 -42.16 13.71 -36.62
N ARG A 11 -41.46 14.50 -35.80
CA ARG A 11 -41.88 14.96 -34.46
C ARG A 11 -42.20 13.80 -33.53
N ASP A 12 -41.14 13.19 -32.99
CA ASP A 12 -41.24 12.48 -31.72
C ASP A 12 -40.45 13.24 -30.65
N ASP A 13 -41.22 13.53 -29.61
CA ASP A 13 -40.97 14.35 -28.45
C ASP A 13 -40.02 13.61 -27.50
N HIS A 14 -38.76 14.05 -27.41
CA HIS A 14 -37.86 13.60 -26.35
C HIS A 14 -37.92 14.62 -25.20
N PRO A 15 -38.46 14.26 -24.02
CA PRO A 15 -38.32 15.11 -22.85
C PRO A 15 -36.85 15.22 -22.48
N ARG A 16 -36.37 16.47 -22.51
CA ARG A 16 -35.07 16.91 -22.00
C ARG A 16 -34.93 16.44 -20.57
N ARG A 17 -34.14 15.38 -20.36
CA ARG A 17 -33.73 14.95 -19.03
C ARG A 17 -32.70 15.95 -18.53
N ASP A 18 -33.15 16.69 -17.54
CA ASP A 18 -32.47 17.71 -16.77
C ASP A 18 -31.01 17.34 -16.48
N GLN A 19 -30.11 18.20 -16.96
CA GLN A 19 -28.69 18.17 -16.66
C GLN A 19 -28.49 18.76 -15.26
N SER A 20 -28.83 18.02 -14.21
CA SER A 20 -28.23 18.25 -12.90
C SER A 20 -26.82 17.66 -12.93
N ARG A 21 -25.92 18.39 -13.61
CA ARG A 21 -24.47 18.28 -13.49
C ARG A 21 -24.13 18.67 -12.06
N ARG A 22 -24.26 17.71 -11.14
CA ARG A 22 -23.56 17.77 -9.86
C ARG A 22 -22.10 17.80 -10.25
N GLU A 23 -21.49 18.97 -10.06
CA GLU A 23 -20.07 19.10 -10.00
C GLU A 23 -19.62 18.16 -8.88
N ASP A 24 -19.18 16.97 -9.26
CA ASP A 24 -18.31 16.16 -8.42
C ASP A 24 -17.10 17.05 -8.15
N GLU A 25 -17.15 17.78 -7.03
CA GLU A 25 -15.94 18.30 -6.40
C GLU A 25 -14.94 17.16 -6.43
N PRO A 26 -13.72 17.37 -6.96
CA PRO A 26 -12.68 16.37 -6.84
C PRO A 26 -12.46 16.18 -5.34
N THR A 27 -13.05 15.12 -4.81
CA THR A 27 -12.78 14.66 -3.46
C THR A 27 -11.29 14.36 -3.46
N VAL A 28 -10.52 15.30 -2.91
CA VAL A 28 -9.10 15.12 -2.67
C VAL A 28 -9.02 13.75 -1.99
N PRO A 29 -8.30 12.78 -2.58
CA PRO A 29 -8.18 11.47 -1.97
C PRO A 29 -7.64 11.71 -0.57
N LYS A 30 -8.50 11.47 0.43
CA LYS A 30 -8.13 11.56 1.84
C LYS A 30 -6.98 10.58 1.96
N GLU A 31 -5.77 11.12 2.14
CA GLU A 31 -4.55 10.33 2.24
C GLU A 31 -4.84 9.13 3.14
N PRO A 32 -4.42 7.91 2.79
CA PRO A 32 -4.43 6.85 3.78
C PRO A 32 -3.57 7.38 4.93
N ALA A 33 -4.22 7.71 6.05
CA ALA A 33 -3.57 8.11 7.28
C ALA A 33 -2.86 6.86 7.79
N HIS A 34 -1.70 6.57 7.20
CA HIS A 34 -0.78 5.56 7.64
C HIS A 34 -0.39 5.96 9.06
N PRO A 35 -0.84 5.23 10.11
CA PRO A 35 -0.45 5.55 11.48
C PRO A 35 1.05 5.32 11.69
N GLU A 36 1.72 4.66 10.75
CA GLU A 36 3.14 4.35 10.81
C GLU A 36 4.00 5.57 10.43
N LYS A 37 4.96 5.91 11.30
CA LYS A 37 6.03 6.87 11.02
C LYS A 37 7.23 6.14 10.46
N VAL A 38 7.86 6.69 9.43
CA VAL A 38 9.10 6.15 8.85
C VAL A 38 10.23 7.11 9.12
N ASN A 39 11.28 6.61 9.76
CA ASN A 39 12.51 7.33 10.01
C ASN A 39 13.66 6.63 9.29
N PHE A 40 14.47 7.40 8.56
CA PHE A 40 15.62 6.90 7.84
C PHE A 40 16.84 7.71 8.25
N ASP A 41 17.80 7.04 8.85
CA ASP A 41 19.06 7.65 9.22
C ASP A 41 20.04 7.50 8.05
N SER A 42 20.37 8.63 7.44
CA SER A 42 21.31 8.67 6.31
C SER A 42 22.76 8.42 6.71
N GLU A 43 23.13 8.58 7.99
CA GLU A 43 24.49 8.35 8.46
C GLU A 43 24.74 6.87 8.73
N SER A 44 23.82 6.18 9.41
CA SER A 44 23.91 4.74 9.67
C SER A 44 23.36 3.86 8.53
N GLY A 45 22.52 4.42 7.65
CA GLY A 45 21.80 3.67 6.62
C GLY A 45 20.64 2.83 7.16
N GLU A 46 20.24 3.03 8.42
CA GLU A 46 19.17 2.31 9.07
C GLU A 46 17.79 2.93 8.77
N LEU A 47 16.82 2.05 8.54
CA LEU A 47 15.41 2.40 8.39
C LEU A 47 14.63 1.85 9.58
N SER A 48 13.82 2.70 10.20
CA SER A 48 12.90 2.34 11.29
C SER A 48 11.48 2.74 10.91
N ILE A 49 10.53 1.86 11.20
CA ILE A 49 9.09 2.09 10.98
C ILE A 49 8.39 1.88 12.32
N THR A 50 7.69 2.92 12.77
CA THR A 50 7.06 2.96 14.10
C THR A 50 5.55 3.08 13.97
N LEU A 51 4.81 2.20 14.62
CA LEU A 51 3.36 2.32 14.81
C LEU A 51 3.09 2.72 16.26
N GLY A 52 2.61 3.94 16.49
CA GLY A 52 2.47 4.49 17.85
C GLY A 52 3.83 4.61 18.53
N ASP A 53 4.04 3.85 19.61
CA ASP A 53 5.30 3.78 20.38
C ASP A 53 6.12 2.51 20.06
N VAL A 54 5.64 1.67 19.13
CA VAL A 54 6.28 0.38 18.80
C VAL A 54 7.00 0.48 17.47
N GLU A 55 8.29 0.16 17.46
CA GLU A 55 9.09 0.13 16.24
C GLU A 55 8.95 -1.19 15.49
N ILE A 56 7.85 -1.32 14.75
CA ILE A 56 7.43 -2.59 14.14
C ILE A 56 8.41 -3.19 13.12
N CYS A 57 9.25 -2.38 12.48
CA CYS A 57 10.20 -2.86 11.48
C CYS A 57 11.51 -2.03 11.50
N LYS A 58 12.63 -2.74 11.62
CA LYS A 58 13.99 -2.22 11.47
C LYS A 58 14.66 -2.84 10.27
N VAL A 59 15.31 -2.05 9.44
CA VAL A 59 16.17 -2.55 8.36
C VAL A 59 17.53 -1.88 8.46
N ASP A 60 18.58 -2.69 8.56
CA ASP A 60 19.95 -2.18 8.57
C ASP A 60 20.49 -1.96 7.15
N TRP A 61 21.67 -1.36 7.05
CA TRP A 61 22.37 -1.14 5.78
C TRP A 61 22.77 -2.44 5.07
N SER A 62 22.91 -3.55 5.80
CA SER A 62 23.22 -4.87 5.24
C SER A 62 22.00 -5.53 4.58
N GLY A 63 20.80 -5.03 4.87
CA GLY A 63 19.53 -5.59 4.44
C GLY A 63 18.95 -6.64 5.40
N SER A 64 19.54 -6.82 6.59
CA SER A 64 18.94 -7.55 7.69
C SER A 64 17.73 -6.76 8.18
N MET A 65 16.66 -7.48 8.52
CA MET A 65 15.41 -6.84 8.93
C MET A 65 14.86 -7.49 10.19
N THR A 66 14.56 -6.69 11.20
CA THR A 66 13.91 -7.14 12.43
C THR A 66 12.46 -6.72 12.41
N LEU A 67 11.55 -7.66 12.66
CA LEU A 67 10.12 -7.40 12.78
C LEU A 67 9.66 -7.64 14.21
N THR A 68 8.85 -6.73 14.72
CA THR A 68 8.30 -6.82 16.07
C THR A 68 6.90 -6.24 16.11
N THR A 69 6.11 -6.67 17.09
CA THR A 69 4.84 -6.04 17.45
C THR A 69 4.87 -5.47 18.87
N GLY A 70 6.02 -5.54 19.56
CA GLY A 70 6.15 -5.10 20.95
C GLY A 70 5.22 -5.87 21.90
N GLY A 71 4.94 -7.14 21.60
CA GLY A 71 3.96 -7.97 22.30
C GLY A 71 2.49 -7.78 21.84
N ASN A 72 2.18 -6.77 21.02
CA ASN A 72 0.81 -6.51 20.56
C ASN A 72 0.46 -7.37 19.33
N MET A 73 0.01 -8.61 19.56
CA MET A 73 -0.37 -9.55 18.49
C MET A 73 -1.78 -9.29 17.93
N ASP A 74 -2.15 -8.03 17.73
CA ASP A 74 -3.45 -7.64 17.18
C ASP A 74 -3.41 -7.52 15.64
N GLU A 75 -4.60 -7.50 15.03
CA GLU A 75 -4.71 -7.42 13.57
C GLU A 75 -4.18 -6.08 13.03
N ALA A 76 -4.27 -4.99 13.81
CA ALA A 76 -3.80 -3.66 13.41
C ALA A 76 -2.27 -3.61 13.25
N HIS A 77 -1.51 -4.20 14.17
CA HIS A 77 -0.05 -4.29 14.10
C HIS A 77 0.38 -5.17 12.93
N PHE A 78 -0.31 -6.30 12.69
CA PHE A 78 -0.02 -7.15 11.54
C PHE A 78 -0.41 -6.52 10.21
N GLU A 79 -1.46 -5.71 10.16
CA GLU A 79 -1.81 -4.94 8.98
C GLU A 79 -0.74 -3.88 8.69
N ALA A 80 -0.29 -3.15 9.70
CA ALA A 80 0.79 -2.16 9.59
C ALA A 80 2.11 -2.81 9.11
N LEU A 81 2.48 -3.95 9.70
CA LEU A 81 3.62 -4.76 9.24
C LEU A 81 3.46 -5.15 7.76
N ASN A 82 2.28 -5.63 7.36
CA ASN A 82 2.04 -5.98 5.95
C ASN A 82 2.18 -4.79 5.01
N ARG A 83 1.74 -3.59 5.41
CA ARG A 83 1.95 -2.37 4.60
C ARG A 83 3.44 -2.03 4.48
N ALA A 84 4.19 -2.13 5.58
CA ALA A 84 5.63 -1.91 5.61
C ALA A 84 6.41 -2.91 4.73
N LEU A 85 5.96 -4.16 4.68
CA LEU A 85 6.60 -5.27 3.99
C LEU A 85 6.23 -5.40 2.50
N ARG A 86 5.08 -4.87 2.11
CA ARG A 86 4.59 -4.89 0.72
C ARG A 86 5.61 -4.46 -0.34
N PRO A 87 6.43 -3.40 -0.15
CA PRO A 87 7.40 -2.92 -1.15
C PRO A 87 8.51 -3.92 -1.45
N ILE A 88 8.78 -4.83 -0.52
CA ILE A 88 9.81 -5.87 -0.63
C ILE A 88 9.21 -7.26 -0.87
N LEU A 89 7.90 -7.33 -1.14
CA LEU A 89 7.14 -8.54 -1.44
C LEU A 89 7.07 -9.55 -0.28
N TYR A 90 7.27 -9.08 0.94
CA TYR A 90 7.04 -9.87 2.14
C TYR A 90 5.58 -9.72 2.59
N LYS A 91 5.03 -10.77 3.19
CA LYS A 91 3.68 -10.78 3.75
C LYS A 91 3.65 -11.57 5.04
N VAL A 92 2.98 -11.03 6.05
CA VAL A 92 2.60 -11.77 7.26
C VAL A 92 1.16 -12.27 7.11
N THR A 93 0.95 -13.56 7.35
CA THR A 93 -0.36 -14.20 7.28
C THR A 93 -0.66 -14.97 8.55
N LYS A 94 -1.90 -14.88 9.02
CA LYS A 94 -2.41 -15.73 10.11
C LYS A 94 -2.61 -17.15 9.59
N GLN A 95 -2.00 -18.13 10.25
CA GLN A 95 -2.13 -19.56 9.95
C GLN A 95 -3.16 -20.22 10.87
N SER A 96 -3.14 -19.87 12.15
CA SER A 96 -4.13 -20.30 13.15
C SER A 96 -4.31 -19.19 14.20
N GLU A 97 -5.08 -19.45 15.26
CA GLU A 97 -5.48 -18.46 16.27
C GLU A 97 -4.31 -17.61 16.81
N ASP A 98 -3.17 -18.27 17.10
CA ASP A 98 -1.96 -17.64 17.66
C ASP A 98 -0.70 -17.83 16.78
N ILE A 99 -0.85 -18.40 15.59
CA ILE A 99 0.30 -18.69 14.71
C ILE A 99 0.25 -17.77 13.51
N TRP A 100 1.29 -16.96 13.39
CA TRP A 100 1.55 -16.10 12.25
C TRP A 100 2.78 -16.57 11.50
N SER A 101 2.78 -16.39 10.19
CA SER A 101 3.89 -16.73 9.32
C SER A 101 4.24 -15.58 8.41
N ILE A 102 5.53 -15.40 8.15
CA ILE A 102 6.06 -14.49 7.14
C ILE A 102 6.36 -15.29 5.88
N THR A 103 5.98 -14.78 4.72
CA THR A 103 6.35 -15.33 3.40
C THR A 103 6.99 -14.27 2.53
N ASP A 104 8.02 -14.66 1.77
CA ASP A 104 8.65 -13.85 0.71
C ASP A 104 8.25 -14.30 -0.71
N GLY A 105 7.23 -15.17 -0.79
CA GLY A 105 6.79 -15.83 -2.02
C GLY A 105 7.57 -17.10 -2.38
N ARG A 106 8.69 -17.38 -1.73
CA ARG A 106 9.50 -18.60 -1.93
C ARG A 106 9.65 -19.43 -0.65
N ARG A 107 9.77 -18.76 0.49
CA ARG A 107 9.99 -19.35 1.81
C ARG A 107 8.88 -18.89 2.73
N ILE A 108 8.48 -19.78 3.63
CA ILE A 108 7.56 -19.49 4.72
C ILE A 108 8.33 -19.68 6.01
N MET A 109 8.28 -18.69 6.89
CA MET A 109 8.91 -18.68 8.20
C MET A 109 7.86 -18.36 9.26
N ARG A 110 8.02 -18.91 10.46
CA ARG A 110 7.15 -18.55 11.58
C ARG A 110 7.48 -17.14 12.05
N PHE A 111 6.45 -16.33 12.27
CA PHE A 111 6.60 -15.05 12.95
C PHE A 111 6.73 -15.29 14.46
N TYR A 112 7.67 -14.60 15.07
CA TYR A 112 7.78 -14.41 16.51
C TYR A 112 8.25 -12.99 16.76
N ASP A 113 7.92 -12.46 17.93
CA ASP A 113 8.27 -11.08 18.23
C ASP A 113 9.79 -10.89 18.28
N GLY A 114 10.28 -9.85 17.59
CA GLY A 114 11.73 -9.61 17.43
C GLY A 114 12.40 -10.54 16.40
N VAL A 115 11.64 -11.20 15.52
CA VAL A 115 12.21 -12.05 14.46
C VAL A 115 13.15 -11.25 13.57
N CYS A 116 14.39 -11.74 13.46
CA CYS A 116 15.38 -11.19 12.55
C CYS A 116 15.43 -12.03 11.28
N MET A 117 15.22 -11.38 10.14
CA MET A 117 15.32 -11.97 8.82
C MET A 117 16.63 -11.56 8.17
N PRO A 118 17.50 -12.53 7.83
CA PRO A 118 18.78 -12.22 7.23
C PRO A 118 18.62 -11.57 5.84
N PRO A 119 19.69 -10.95 5.32
CA PRO A 119 19.71 -10.35 3.99
C PRO A 119 19.75 -11.46 2.92
N THR A 120 18.59 -12.06 2.64
CA THR A 120 18.48 -13.15 1.67
C THR A 120 18.11 -12.66 0.28
N GLY A 121 18.89 -13.09 -0.71
CA GLY A 121 18.64 -12.84 -2.12
C GLY A 121 19.22 -11.51 -2.62
N PRO A 122 19.20 -11.28 -3.95
CA PRO A 122 19.89 -10.14 -4.58
C PRO A 122 19.28 -8.78 -4.27
N LEU A 123 18.10 -8.72 -3.64
CA LEU A 123 17.40 -7.48 -3.30
C LEU A 123 17.54 -7.09 -1.82
N SER A 124 18.30 -7.84 -1.03
CA SER A 124 18.43 -7.61 0.41
C SER A 124 18.97 -6.22 0.75
N SER A 125 20.07 -5.81 0.10
CA SER A 125 20.69 -4.49 0.28
C SER A 125 19.81 -3.32 -0.17
N GLN A 126 18.75 -3.59 -0.94
CA GLN A 126 17.81 -2.57 -1.42
C GLN A 126 16.55 -2.47 -0.57
N ARG A 127 16.38 -3.30 0.47
CA ARG A 127 15.15 -3.34 1.27
C ARG A 127 14.84 -1.99 1.90
N ALA A 128 15.80 -1.41 2.62
CA ALA A 128 15.64 -0.11 3.29
C ALA A 128 15.25 0.98 2.28
N TYR A 129 15.97 1.05 1.16
CA TYR A 129 15.67 2.01 0.09
C TYR A 129 14.27 1.81 -0.50
N LYS A 130 13.86 0.58 -0.83
CA LYS A 130 12.55 0.30 -1.43
C LYS A 130 11.40 0.66 -0.50
N ILE A 131 11.53 0.37 0.79
CA ILE A 131 10.52 0.72 1.77
C ILE A 131 10.49 2.24 1.97
N GLN A 132 11.64 2.90 2.07
CA GLN A 132 11.69 4.36 2.16
C GLN A 132 11.02 5.03 0.95
N GLN A 133 11.34 4.57 -0.27
CA GLN A 133 10.73 5.11 -1.49
C GLN A 133 9.22 4.86 -1.53
N SER A 134 8.75 3.66 -1.13
CA SER A 134 7.32 3.40 -1.13
C SER A 134 6.60 4.38 -0.21
N TYR A 135 7.08 4.63 1.01
CA TYR A 135 6.42 5.58 1.91
C TYR A 135 6.47 7.03 1.39
N LYS A 136 7.55 7.42 0.69
CA LYS A 136 7.61 8.73 0.00
C LYS A 136 6.57 8.88 -1.11
N TYR A 137 6.23 7.80 -1.84
CA TYR A 137 5.30 7.85 -2.97
C TYR A 137 3.88 7.38 -2.64
N TYR A 138 3.66 6.65 -1.54
CA TYR A 138 2.33 6.22 -1.11
C TYR A 138 1.41 7.40 -0.75
N GLY A 139 1.98 8.51 -0.28
CA GLY A 139 1.26 9.79 -0.11
C GLY A 139 1.01 10.56 -1.41
N ARG A 140 1.59 10.15 -2.55
CA ARG A 140 1.55 10.92 -3.81
C ARG A 140 0.88 10.20 -4.99
N GLY A 141 0.57 8.91 -4.89
CA GLY A 141 0.25 8.09 -6.07
C GLY A 141 -0.77 6.96 -5.90
N GLY A 142 -1.66 7.02 -4.90
CA GLY A 142 -2.68 5.99 -4.65
C GLY A 142 -3.95 6.09 -5.52
N GLY A 143 -3.88 6.68 -6.71
CA GLY A 143 -4.99 6.74 -7.67
C GLY A 143 -4.85 5.71 -8.77
N SER A 144 -5.02 4.41 -8.46
CA SER A 144 -5.32 3.41 -9.49
C SER A 144 -6.83 3.19 -9.52
N GLY A 145 -7.52 4.12 -10.18
CA GLY A 145 -8.86 3.90 -10.70
C GLY A 145 -8.77 2.98 -11.90
N ARG A 146 -9.54 1.89 -11.82
CA ARG A 146 -9.84 0.96 -12.91
C ARG A 146 -10.49 1.64 -14.10
#